data_AF-A0A0G0YED1-F1
#
_entry.id   AF-A0A0G0YED1-F1
#
_cell.length_a   1.000
_cell.length_b   1.000
_cell.length_c   1.000
_cell.angle_alpha   90.00
_cell.angle_beta   90.00
_cell.angle_gamma   90.00
#
_symmetry.space_group_name_H-M   'P 1'
#
loop_
_entity.id
_entity.type
_entity.pdbx_description
1 polymer ?
#
loop_
_entity_poly.entity_id
_entity_poly.type
_entity_poly.pdbx_seq_one_letter_code
_entity_poly.pdbx_strand_id
1 'polypeptide(L)'
;MFDVFKETENRYYRNFDNDYSLLIILILLEKYHSRKKDVFVSDPLCLNNFIKGEPNNIKEVDNELNDTNDFNSINDYILQKIINIGDELDLLKIRQIGVLSPNIMLETVIEKAIKNDSGFPIETDYYCSVIDEIFKLKVLEEERIKELIKNNKFNHDALYEPLFFKGKYNKNIGLLIDIVPENIYFRITYINEAIGVIEREIKIFLHKFSTDLYKDFRPSYSDTSRIYFAKQIENFYTFINNLPLIKNTINIPFSALENKSFEIVKILKYLEINKKIKINKWDDENFWKVDFLNLPITIDSLLKDKTEAQKTKIKIIKTTFKDGILYFQNKELNFDKKPIQRDLLNTLFKKPKYKWTNDEIWEDWGEDNLKVKTLRFYTASDEINKTIALDTGIRDFLTKSTKQIQINPKYIE
;
A
#
# COMPACT_ATOMS: atom_id res chain seq x y z
N MET A 1 3.41 -24.64 8.95
CA MET A 1 3.03 -23.30 9.46
C MET A 1 4.11 -22.26 9.17
N PHE A 2 5.40 -22.53 9.47
CA PHE A 2 6.51 -21.63 9.10
C PHE A 2 6.64 -21.37 7.58
N ASP A 3 6.36 -22.35 6.73
CA ASP A 3 6.50 -22.18 5.27
C ASP A 3 5.42 -21.26 4.68
N VAL A 4 4.19 -21.33 5.18
CA VAL A 4 3.08 -20.45 4.75
C VAL A 4 3.35 -18.99 5.10
N PHE A 5 3.98 -18.72 6.25
CA PHE A 5 4.38 -17.36 6.63
C PHE A 5 5.47 -16.81 5.71
N LYS A 6 6.46 -17.63 5.33
CA LYS A 6 7.51 -17.21 4.38
C LYS A 6 6.95 -16.94 2.99
N GLU A 7 6.03 -17.76 2.51
CA GLU A 7 5.39 -17.59 1.21
C GLU A 7 4.58 -16.28 1.15
N THR A 8 3.84 -15.99 2.22
CA THR A 8 3.09 -14.74 2.36
C THR A 8 4.02 -13.53 2.40
N GLU A 9 5.11 -13.58 3.16
CA GLU A 9 6.10 -12.50 3.22
C GLU A 9 6.77 -12.26 1.85
N ASN A 10 7.12 -13.33 1.14
CA ASN A 10 7.70 -13.25 -0.20
C ASN A 10 6.73 -12.64 -1.22
N ARG A 11 5.41 -12.89 -1.09
CA ARG A 11 4.36 -12.28 -1.93
C ARG A 11 4.38 -10.75 -1.83
N TYR A 12 4.38 -10.21 -0.61
CA TYR A 12 4.43 -8.76 -0.39
C TYR A 12 5.78 -8.16 -0.79
N TYR A 13 6.89 -8.82 -0.42
CA TYR A 13 8.23 -8.36 -0.76
C TYR A 13 8.40 -8.15 -2.27
N ARG A 14 7.99 -9.13 -3.10
CA ARG A 14 8.07 -9.03 -4.57
C ARG A 14 7.36 -7.80 -5.14
N ASN A 15 6.25 -7.41 -4.53
CA ASN A 15 5.45 -6.26 -4.98
C ASN A 15 5.97 -4.92 -4.43
N PHE A 16 6.64 -4.90 -3.27
CA PHE A 16 7.14 -3.66 -2.65
C PHE A 16 8.60 -3.36 -2.99
N ASP A 17 9.38 -4.36 -3.43
CA ASP A 17 10.80 -4.21 -3.71
C ASP A 17 11.09 -3.51 -5.04
N ASN A 18 10.07 -3.19 -5.83
CA ASN A 18 10.20 -2.35 -7.01
C ASN A 18 9.56 -0.99 -6.74
N ASP A 19 10.30 0.11 -6.98
CA ASP A 19 9.82 1.47 -6.70
C ASP A 19 8.55 1.81 -7.48
N TYR A 20 8.48 1.37 -8.74
CA TYR A 20 7.32 1.57 -9.61
C TYR A 20 6.09 0.79 -9.14
N SER A 21 6.26 -0.49 -8.77
CA SER A 21 5.20 -1.30 -8.16
C SER A 21 4.69 -0.68 -6.86
N LEU A 22 5.61 -0.24 -6.00
CA LEU A 22 5.25 0.44 -4.75
C LEU A 22 4.47 1.73 -5.03
N LEU A 23 4.88 2.51 -6.04
CA LEU A 23 4.16 3.72 -6.46
C LEU A 23 2.73 3.41 -6.93
N ILE A 24 2.54 2.38 -7.75
CA ILE A 24 1.20 1.93 -8.18
C ILE A 24 0.33 1.64 -6.95
N ILE A 25 0.86 0.89 -5.98
CA ILE A 25 0.15 0.54 -4.76
C ILE A 25 -0.21 1.79 -3.95
N LEU A 26 0.71 2.74 -3.83
CA LEU A 26 0.48 4.00 -3.10
C LEU A 26 -0.60 4.86 -3.77
N ILE A 27 -0.62 4.95 -5.09
CA ILE A 27 -1.67 5.63 -5.85
C ILE A 27 -3.02 4.94 -5.61
N LEU A 28 -3.07 3.61 -5.66
CA LEU A 28 -4.29 2.85 -5.39
C LEU A 28 -4.79 3.06 -3.96
N LEU A 29 -3.91 3.10 -2.95
CA LEU A 29 -4.28 3.38 -1.57
C LEU A 29 -4.77 4.81 -1.38
N GLU A 30 -4.12 5.79 -2.00
CA GLU A 30 -4.57 7.19 -1.98
C GLU A 30 -5.99 7.31 -2.55
N LYS A 31 -6.23 6.68 -3.70
CA LYS A 31 -7.55 6.66 -4.34
C LYS A 31 -8.59 6.01 -3.45
N TYR A 32 -8.27 4.90 -2.77
CA TYR A 32 -9.16 4.28 -1.78
C TYR A 32 -9.55 5.27 -0.66
N HIS A 33 -8.57 5.94 -0.05
CA HIS A 33 -8.81 6.87 1.06
C HIS A 33 -9.52 8.16 0.65
N SER A 34 -9.40 8.56 -0.62
CA SER A 34 -10.10 9.73 -1.16
C SER A 34 -11.59 9.51 -1.43
N ARG A 35 -12.06 8.25 -1.43
CA ARG A 35 -13.47 7.92 -1.73
C ARG A 35 -14.43 8.50 -0.69
N LYS A 36 -15.60 8.93 -1.16
CA LYS A 36 -16.74 9.19 -0.27
C LYS A 36 -17.22 7.86 0.32
N LYS A 37 -17.51 7.84 1.62
CA LYS A 37 -17.74 6.62 2.44
C LYS A 37 -18.82 5.65 1.93
N ASP A 38 -19.67 6.05 1.00
CA ASP A 38 -20.86 5.29 0.58
C ASP A 38 -20.77 4.67 -0.84
N VAL A 39 -19.62 4.77 -1.52
CA VAL A 39 -19.47 4.24 -2.90
C VAL A 39 -18.46 3.09 -2.94
N PHE A 40 -18.95 1.86 -3.15
CA PHE A 40 -18.12 0.66 -3.28
C PHE A 40 -17.29 0.64 -4.59
N VAL A 41 -17.73 1.38 -5.61
CA VAL A 41 -17.04 1.53 -6.90
C VAL A 41 -16.26 2.85 -6.88
N SER A 42 -14.97 2.84 -7.25
CA SER A 42 -14.26 4.13 -7.39
C SER A 42 -14.80 4.89 -8.59
N ASP A 43 -14.58 6.20 -8.53
CA ASP A 43 -14.45 6.98 -9.75
C ASP A 43 -13.48 6.28 -10.73
N PRO A 44 -13.70 6.41 -12.05
CA PRO A 44 -12.80 5.87 -13.05
C PRO A 44 -11.35 6.31 -12.78
N LEU A 45 -10.43 5.34 -12.74
CA LEU A 45 -9.00 5.60 -12.67
C LEU A 45 -8.45 5.62 -14.09
N CYS A 46 -7.65 6.63 -14.45
CA CYS A 46 -7.05 6.71 -15.78
C CYS A 46 -5.67 6.06 -15.74
N LEU A 47 -5.27 5.39 -16.81
CA LEU A 47 -3.95 4.76 -16.91
C LEU A 47 -2.83 5.80 -16.78
N ASN A 48 -3.02 7.00 -17.31
CA ASN A 48 -2.08 8.11 -17.17
C ASN A 48 -1.86 8.57 -15.71
N ASN A 49 -2.73 8.20 -14.76
CA ASN A 49 -2.43 8.44 -13.35
C ASN A 49 -1.24 7.60 -12.86
N PHE A 50 -0.86 6.54 -13.57
CA PHE A 50 0.19 5.59 -13.18
C PHE A 50 1.43 5.70 -14.05
N ILE A 51 1.36 6.36 -15.21
CA ILE A 51 2.51 6.64 -16.07
C ILE A 51 3.23 7.85 -15.49
N LYS A 52 4.39 7.62 -14.85
CA LYS A 52 5.17 8.67 -14.17
C LYS A 52 6.61 8.70 -14.69
N GLY A 53 7.11 9.91 -14.96
CA GLY A 53 8.46 10.10 -15.52
C GLY A 53 8.54 9.64 -16.98
N GLU A 54 9.71 9.19 -17.41
CA GLU A 54 9.91 8.48 -18.67
C GLU A 54 10.06 6.98 -18.34
N PRO A 55 8.98 6.18 -18.34
CA PRO A 55 9.05 4.84 -17.77
C PRO A 55 9.97 3.89 -18.54
N ASN A 56 10.22 4.14 -19.83
CA ASN A 56 11.27 3.47 -20.61
C ASN A 56 12.68 3.65 -20.05
N ASN A 57 12.95 4.74 -19.33
CA ASN A 57 14.27 4.98 -18.72
C ASN A 57 14.38 4.36 -17.33
N ILE A 58 13.27 3.85 -16.78
CA ILE A 58 13.25 3.15 -15.50
C ILE A 58 13.77 1.74 -15.75
N LYS A 59 14.96 1.43 -15.22
CA LYS A 59 15.67 0.17 -15.47
C LYS A 59 14.80 -1.06 -15.24
N GLU A 60 13.98 -1.06 -14.18
CA GLU A 60 13.13 -2.22 -13.90
C GLU A 60 12.02 -2.43 -14.93
N VAL A 61 11.52 -1.35 -15.55
CA VAL A 61 10.54 -1.42 -16.62
C VAL A 61 11.21 -1.90 -17.90
N ASP A 62 12.35 -1.29 -18.26
CA ASP A 62 13.13 -1.64 -19.45
C ASP A 62 13.55 -3.13 -19.46
N ASN A 63 14.06 -3.61 -18.33
CA ASN A 63 14.43 -5.03 -18.18
C ASN A 63 13.23 -5.97 -18.43
N GLU A 64 12.07 -5.70 -17.82
CA GLU A 64 10.89 -6.55 -17.96
C GLU A 64 10.34 -6.54 -19.40
N LEU A 65 10.39 -5.39 -20.07
CA LEU A 65 9.99 -5.27 -21.47
C LEU A 65 10.90 -6.07 -22.40
N ASN A 66 12.22 -5.99 -22.20
CA ASN A 66 13.20 -6.63 -23.07
C ASN A 66 13.38 -8.14 -22.81
N ASP A 67 13.20 -8.59 -21.56
CA ASP A 67 13.48 -9.98 -21.19
C ASP A 67 12.35 -10.95 -21.58
N THR A 68 11.11 -10.47 -21.60
CA THR A 68 9.94 -11.36 -21.70
C THR A 68 9.27 -11.36 -23.07
N ASN A 69 9.38 -10.27 -23.85
CA ASN A 69 8.54 -10.03 -25.04
C ASN A 69 7.03 -10.24 -24.77
N ASP A 70 6.60 -10.21 -23.50
CA ASP A 70 5.22 -10.49 -23.10
C ASP A 70 4.32 -9.24 -23.23
N PHE A 71 4.91 -8.08 -23.49
CA PHE A 71 4.25 -6.77 -23.50
C PHE A 71 4.44 -6.08 -24.84
N ASN A 72 3.37 -5.47 -25.35
CA ASN A 72 3.42 -4.75 -26.63
C ASN A 72 4.03 -3.35 -26.49
N SER A 73 3.91 -2.77 -25.29
CA SER A 73 4.45 -1.44 -24.96
C SER A 73 4.63 -1.26 -23.46
N ILE A 74 5.25 -0.13 -23.09
CA ILE A 74 5.36 0.34 -21.70
C ILE A 74 3.98 0.52 -21.06
N ASN A 75 3.02 1.07 -21.79
CA ASN A 75 1.69 1.35 -21.24
C ASN A 75 0.92 0.05 -20.99
N ASP A 76 1.09 -0.95 -21.88
CA ASP A 76 0.54 -2.30 -21.71
C ASP A 76 1.18 -2.97 -20.47
N TYR A 77 2.51 -2.89 -20.34
CA TYR A 77 3.21 -3.34 -19.14
C TYR A 77 2.66 -2.72 -17.87
N ILE A 78 2.47 -1.39 -17.83
CA ILE A 78 1.96 -0.68 -16.65
C ILE A 78 0.55 -1.17 -16.29
N LEU A 79 -0.34 -1.32 -17.28
CA LEU A 79 -1.69 -1.82 -17.02
C LEU A 79 -1.68 -3.27 -16.54
N GLN A 80 -0.88 -4.14 -17.16
CA GLN A 80 -0.68 -5.52 -16.67
C GLN A 80 -0.11 -5.54 -15.25
N LYS A 81 0.81 -4.62 -14.92
CA LYS A 81 1.36 -4.50 -13.57
C LYS A 81 0.28 -4.12 -12.56
N ILE A 82 -0.62 -3.19 -12.90
CA ILE A 82 -1.77 -2.81 -12.05
C ILE A 82 -2.70 -4.02 -11.84
N ILE A 83 -3.03 -4.77 -12.90
CA ILE A 83 -3.85 -5.98 -12.84
C ILE A 83 -3.19 -7.01 -11.92
N ASN A 84 -1.91 -7.30 -12.16
CA ASN A 84 -1.15 -8.30 -11.41
C ASN A 84 -1.01 -7.91 -9.94
N ILE A 85 -0.70 -6.66 -9.61
CA ILE A 85 -0.67 -6.17 -8.22
C ILE A 85 -2.04 -6.32 -7.56
N GLY A 86 -3.12 -6.01 -8.29
CA GLY A 86 -4.49 -6.16 -7.80
C GLY A 86 -4.83 -7.60 -7.42
N ASP A 87 -4.56 -8.54 -8.33
CA ASP A 87 -4.75 -9.98 -8.15
C ASP A 87 -3.80 -10.54 -7.08
N GLU A 88 -2.50 -10.22 -7.17
CA GLU A 88 -1.44 -10.70 -6.28
C GLU A 88 -1.46 -10.08 -4.89
N LEU A 89 -2.19 -9.01 -4.60
CA LEU A 89 -2.32 -8.52 -3.23
C LEU A 89 -3.73 -8.67 -2.69
N ASP A 90 -4.62 -9.29 -3.47
CA ASP A 90 -6.06 -9.28 -3.20
C ASP A 90 -6.56 -7.85 -2.88
N LEU A 91 -5.96 -6.84 -3.53
CA LEU A 91 -6.16 -5.43 -3.21
C LEU A 91 -7.45 -4.90 -3.84
N LEU A 92 -7.71 -5.32 -5.07
CA LEU A 92 -8.81 -4.83 -5.88
C LEU A 92 -9.30 -5.88 -6.87
N LYS A 93 -10.52 -5.68 -7.37
CA LYS A 93 -11.07 -6.39 -8.53
C LYS A 93 -11.36 -5.37 -9.62
N ILE A 94 -10.78 -5.58 -10.79
CA ILE A 94 -11.07 -4.78 -11.98
C ILE A 94 -12.44 -5.20 -12.49
N ARG A 95 -13.38 -4.26 -12.51
CA ARG A 95 -14.75 -4.45 -13.00
C ARG A 95 -14.85 -4.14 -14.47
N GLN A 96 -14.10 -3.16 -14.92
CA GLN A 96 -14.19 -2.62 -16.26
C GLN A 96 -12.86 -1.98 -16.63
N ILE A 97 -12.44 -2.21 -17.87
CA ILE A 97 -11.43 -1.42 -18.59
C ILE A 97 -12.15 -0.83 -19.80
N GLY A 98 -11.95 0.46 -20.08
CA GLY A 98 -12.63 1.15 -21.15
C GLY A 98 -11.91 2.40 -21.60
N VAL A 99 -12.57 3.14 -22.48
CA VAL A 99 -12.06 4.38 -23.08
C VAL A 99 -12.94 5.56 -22.68
N LEU A 100 -12.32 6.64 -22.24
CA LEU A 100 -12.94 7.94 -22.03
C LEU A 100 -13.26 8.57 -23.38
N SER A 101 -14.55 8.79 -23.63
CA SER A 101 -15.08 9.52 -24.80
C SER A 101 -14.49 9.06 -26.14
N PRO A 102 -15.09 8.06 -26.80
CA PRO A 102 -14.61 7.55 -28.10
C PRO A 102 -14.44 8.63 -29.18
N ASN A 103 -15.19 9.75 -29.11
CA ASN A 103 -15.03 10.88 -30.02
C ASN A 103 -13.70 11.60 -29.83
N ILE A 104 -13.37 11.97 -28.58
CA ILE A 104 -12.11 12.64 -28.24
C ILE A 104 -10.94 11.71 -28.60
N MET A 105 -11.09 10.41 -28.34
CA MET A 105 -10.08 9.43 -28.70
C MET A 105 -9.80 9.39 -30.20
N LEU A 106 -10.86 9.40 -31.03
CA LEU A 106 -10.72 9.40 -32.48
C LEU A 106 -9.96 10.64 -32.97
N GLU A 107 -10.31 11.82 -32.43
CA GLU A 107 -9.61 13.07 -32.73
C GLU A 107 -8.12 12.98 -32.36
N THR A 108 -7.79 12.51 -31.16
CA THR A 108 -6.39 12.35 -30.72
C THR A 108 -5.63 11.35 -31.58
N VAL A 109 -6.23 10.22 -31.95
CA VAL A 109 -5.60 9.21 -32.82
C VAL A 109 -5.33 9.80 -34.21
N ILE A 110 -6.29 10.53 -34.79
CA ILE A 110 -6.10 11.20 -36.09
C ILE A 110 -5.00 12.26 -36.00
N GLU A 111 -4.98 13.08 -34.95
CA GLU A 111 -3.92 14.08 -34.75
C GLU A 111 -2.53 13.43 -34.64
N LYS A 112 -2.42 12.34 -33.88
CA LYS A 112 -1.16 11.59 -33.74
C LYS A 112 -0.77 10.92 -35.06
N ALA A 113 -1.72 10.35 -35.80
CA ALA A 113 -1.49 9.80 -37.13
C ALA A 113 -0.95 10.85 -38.11
N ILE A 114 -1.54 12.04 -38.15
CA ILE A 114 -1.09 13.14 -39.02
C ILE A 114 0.30 13.63 -38.61
N LYS A 115 0.59 13.75 -37.31
CA LYS A 115 1.91 14.21 -36.81
C LYS A 115 3.02 13.20 -37.07
N ASN A 116 2.70 11.91 -37.00
CA ASN A 116 3.65 10.81 -37.13
C ASN A 116 3.73 10.26 -38.56
N ASP A 117 2.97 10.81 -39.52
CA ASP A 117 2.96 10.32 -40.90
C ASP A 117 4.34 10.49 -41.55
N SER A 118 5.08 9.39 -41.54
CA SER A 118 6.37 9.25 -42.22
C SER A 118 6.22 8.92 -43.72
N GLY A 119 4.98 8.70 -44.19
CA GLY A 119 4.68 8.20 -45.53
C GLY A 119 4.85 6.68 -45.70
N PHE A 120 5.14 5.92 -44.63
CA PHE A 120 5.27 4.47 -44.70
C PHE A 120 3.91 3.76 -44.53
N PRO A 121 3.57 2.77 -45.39
CA PRO A 121 2.30 2.04 -45.32
C PRO A 121 2.01 1.36 -43.98
N ILE A 122 3.05 0.88 -43.30
CA ILE A 122 2.94 0.14 -42.03
C ILE A 122 2.33 1.01 -40.93
N GLU A 123 2.70 2.29 -40.87
CA GLU A 123 2.16 3.22 -39.87
C GLU A 123 0.71 3.59 -40.19
N THR A 124 0.38 3.75 -41.47
CA THR A 124 -1.00 4.00 -41.92
C THR A 124 -1.92 2.83 -41.54
N ASP A 125 -1.50 1.59 -41.81
CA ASP A 125 -2.28 0.38 -41.48
C ASP A 125 -2.49 0.23 -39.96
N TYR A 126 -1.49 0.62 -39.16
CA TYR A 126 -1.59 0.65 -37.70
C TYR A 126 -2.66 1.64 -37.22
N TYR A 127 -2.61 2.90 -37.66
CA TYR A 127 -3.62 3.90 -37.26
C TYR A 127 -5.03 3.55 -37.77
N CYS A 128 -5.16 2.99 -38.97
CA CYS A 128 -6.44 2.49 -39.48
C CYS A 128 -7.01 1.38 -38.59
N SER A 129 -6.18 0.42 -38.17
CA SER A 129 -6.58 -0.65 -37.25
C SER A 129 -7.08 -0.11 -35.90
N VAL A 130 -6.42 0.92 -35.38
CA VAL A 130 -6.82 1.60 -34.13
C VAL A 130 -8.17 2.30 -34.31
N ILE A 131 -8.35 3.03 -35.40
CA ILE A 131 -9.61 3.73 -35.71
C ILE A 131 -10.76 2.72 -35.82
N ASP A 132 -10.55 1.58 -36.48
CA ASP A 132 -11.53 0.51 -36.57
C ASP A 132 -11.92 -0.04 -35.20
N GLU A 133 -10.97 -0.23 -34.28
CA GLU A 133 -11.27 -0.61 -32.89
C GLU A 133 -12.12 0.45 -32.17
N ILE A 134 -11.83 1.74 -32.37
CA ILE A 134 -12.66 2.83 -31.81
C ILE A 134 -14.09 2.77 -32.36
N PHE A 135 -14.25 2.54 -33.66
CA PHE A 135 -15.58 2.41 -34.27
C PHE A 135 -16.32 1.17 -33.75
N LYS A 136 -15.64 0.03 -33.57
CA LYS A 136 -16.25 -1.15 -32.94
C LYS A 136 -16.74 -0.84 -31.53
N LEU A 137 -16.00 -0.04 -30.75
CA LEU A 137 -16.44 0.44 -29.44
C LEU A 137 -17.65 1.37 -29.53
N LYS A 138 -17.75 2.19 -30.58
CA LYS A 138 -18.81 3.17 -30.81
C LYS A 138 -20.12 2.55 -31.32
N VAL A 139 -20.03 1.48 -32.12
CA VAL A 139 -21.15 0.73 -32.74
C VAL A 139 -21.89 -0.15 -31.72
N LEU A 140 -21.36 -0.33 -30.51
CA LEU A 140 -22.09 -0.87 -29.38
C LEU A 140 -23.14 0.17 -28.90
N GLU A 141 -24.22 0.32 -29.68
CA GLU A 141 -25.25 1.32 -29.45
C GLU A 141 -26.02 1.14 -28.13
N GLU A 142 -26.51 2.28 -27.61
CA GLU A 142 -27.34 2.36 -26.41
C GLU A 142 -28.53 1.40 -26.39
N GLU A 143 -29.10 1.04 -27.54
CA GLU A 143 -30.22 0.10 -27.62
C GLU A 143 -29.82 -1.33 -27.25
N ARG A 144 -28.62 -1.78 -27.65
CA ARG A 144 -28.11 -3.10 -27.29
C ARG A 144 -27.70 -3.16 -25.82
N ILE A 145 -27.24 -2.03 -25.28
CA ILE A 145 -27.06 -1.84 -23.83
C ILE A 145 -28.42 -1.92 -23.12
N LYS A 146 -29.45 -1.22 -23.59
CA LYS A 146 -30.83 -1.25 -23.03
C LYS A 146 -31.49 -2.63 -23.13
N GLU A 147 -31.25 -3.38 -24.20
CA GLU A 147 -31.78 -4.72 -24.40
C GLU A 147 -31.14 -5.76 -23.46
N LEU A 148 -29.83 -5.62 -23.20
CA LEU A 148 -29.11 -6.41 -22.19
C LEU A 148 -29.58 -6.09 -20.76
N ILE A 149 -29.96 -4.83 -20.47
CA ILE A 149 -30.60 -4.42 -19.20
C ILE A 149 -31.95 -5.10 -19.02
N LYS A 150 -32.75 -5.14 -20.08
CA LYS A 150 -34.15 -5.58 -20.02
C LYS A 150 -34.30 -7.10 -19.91
N ASN A 151 -33.38 -7.86 -20.50
CA ASN A 151 -33.53 -9.31 -20.66
C ASN A 151 -32.85 -10.15 -19.56
N ASN A 152 -32.15 -9.56 -18.60
CA ASN A 152 -31.48 -10.29 -17.53
C ASN A 152 -31.99 -9.86 -16.14
N LYS A 153 -32.51 -10.82 -15.35
CA LYS A 153 -32.66 -10.74 -13.89
C LYS A 153 -31.27 -10.77 -13.18
N PHE A 154 -30.28 -10.07 -13.73
CA PHE A 154 -28.95 -9.96 -13.14
C PHE A 154 -28.82 -8.62 -12.45
N ASN A 155 -28.19 -8.68 -11.28
CA ASN A 155 -27.79 -7.57 -10.43
C ASN A 155 -27.29 -6.39 -11.26
N HIS A 156 -27.67 -5.15 -10.90
CA HIS A 156 -27.27 -3.91 -11.57
C HIS A 156 -25.74 -3.78 -11.81
N ASP A 157 -24.93 -4.57 -11.12
CA ASP A 157 -23.47 -4.68 -11.29
C ASP A 157 -23.02 -5.27 -12.65
N ALA A 158 -23.84 -6.08 -13.32
CA ALA A 158 -23.48 -6.73 -14.60
C ALA A 158 -23.62 -5.80 -15.82
N LEU A 159 -24.25 -4.63 -15.64
CA LEU A 159 -24.55 -3.68 -16.72
C LEU A 159 -23.44 -2.68 -17.02
N TYR A 160 -22.36 -2.76 -16.25
CA TYR A 160 -21.12 -2.07 -16.51
C TYR A 160 -20.01 -3.02 -16.95
N GLU A 161 -20.33 -4.22 -17.46
CA GLU A 161 -19.37 -5.09 -18.14
C GLU A 161 -19.24 -4.67 -19.61
N PRO A 162 -18.24 -3.85 -20.03
CA PRO A 162 -17.78 -3.97 -21.39
C PRO A 162 -16.98 -5.26 -21.48
N LEU A 163 -17.51 -6.24 -22.23
CA LEU A 163 -16.88 -7.13 -23.23
C LEU A 163 -15.42 -7.66 -23.09
N PHE A 164 -14.69 -7.40 -22.01
CA PHE A 164 -13.25 -7.59 -21.92
C PHE A 164 -12.90 -8.49 -20.72
N PHE A 165 -13.18 -9.78 -20.86
CA PHE A 165 -12.51 -10.80 -20.05
C PHE A 165 -10.99 -10.76 -20.29
N LYS A 166 -10.20 -11.12 -19.27
CA LYS A 166 -8.71 -11.16 -19.26
C LYS A 166 -8.08 -11.71 -20.55
N GLY A 167 -8.72 -12.69 -21.21
CA GLY A 167 -8.25 -13.28 -22.48
C GLY A 167 -8.60 -12.54 -23.79
N LYS A 168 -9.56 -11.59 -23.79
CA LYS A 168 -9.93 -10.79 -24.98
C LYS A 168 -9.36 -9.36 -24.96
N TYR A 169 -8.90 -8.90 -23.80
CA TYR A 169 -8.29 -7.58 -23.61
C TYR A 169 -7.09 -7.34 -24.56
N ASN A 170 -6.19 -8.32 -24.72
CA ASN A 170 -4.95 -8.18 -25.50
C ASN A 170 -5.18 -7.87 -26.99
N LYS A 171 -6.34 -8.17 -27.58
CA LYS A 171 -6.55 -7.97 -29.03
C LYS A 171 -7.05 -6.58 -29.42
N ASN A 172 -7.84 -5.92 -28.57
CA ASN A 172 -8.56 -4.71 -28.97
C ASN A 172 -8.08 -3.44 -28.25
N ILE A 173 -7.60 -3.56 -27.01
CA ILE A 173 -7.17 -2.39 -26.21
C ILE A 173 -5.65 -2.17 -26.33
N GLY A 174 -4.86 -3.20 -26.66
CA GLY A 174 -3.39 -3.10 -26.76
C GLY A 174 -2.94 -1.96 -27.68
N LEU A 175 -3.49 -1.88 -28.90
CA LEU A 175 -3.16 -0.80 -29.85
C LEU A 175 -3.58 0.59 -29.34
N LEU A 176 -4.68 0.66 -28.61
CA LEU A 176 -5.23 1.92 -28.08
C LEU A 176 -4.42 2.46 -26.90
N ILE A 177 -3.91 1.56 -26.07
CA ILE A 177 -3.07 1.88 -24.90
C ILE A 177 -1.78 2.60 -25.30
N ASP A 178 -1.24 2.27 -26.47
CA ASP A 178 0.01 2.85 -26.95
C ASP A 178 -0.19 4.29 -27.42
N ILE A 179 -1.33 4.54 -28.09
CA ILE A 179 -1.58 5.81 -28.75
C ILE A 179 -2.25 6.80 -27.81
N VAL A 180 -3.14 6.38 -26.92
CA VAL A 180 -3.98 7.28 -26.10
C VAL A 180 -4.17 6.74 -24.67
N PRO A 181 -3.08 6.47 -23.94
CA PRO A 181 -3.17 5.95 -22.57
C PRO A 181 -3.97 6.87 -21.62
N GLU A 182 -3.99 8.19 -21.87
CA GLU A 182 -4.76 9.18 -21.12
C GLU A 182 -6.28 8.98 -21.22
N ASN A 183 -6.75 8.34 -22.28
CA ASN A 183 -8.16 7.99 -22.45
C ASN A 183 -8.49 6.60 -21.91
N ILE A 184 -7.52 5.78 -21.51
CA ILE A 184 -7.81 4.46 -20.96
C ILE A 184 -8.17 4.59 -19.49
N TYR A 185 -9.37 4.12 -19.11
CA TYR A 185 -9.81 4.08 -17.72
C TYR A 185 -10.11 2.67 -17.25
N PHE A 186 -10.05 2.49 -15.94
CA PHE A 186 -10.51 1.29 -15.27
C PHE A 186 -11.38 1.62 -14.05
N ARG A 187 -12.42 0.81 -13.86
CA ARG A 187 -13.23 0.84 -12.63
C ARG A 187 -12.89 -0.35 -11.78
N ILE A 188 -12.68 -0.09 -10.49
CA ILE A 188 -12.23 -1.10 -9.54
C ILE A 188 -13.13 -1.13 -8.31
N THR A 189 -13.26 -2.32 -7.73
CA THR A 189 -13.79 -2.52 -6.39
C THR A 189 -12.62 -2.86 -5.48
N TYR A 190 -12.38 -2.10 -4.41
CA TYR A 190 -11.37 -2.48 -3.41
C TYR A 190 -11.89 -3.58 -2.51
N ILE A 191 -10.96 -4.36 -1.97
CA ILE A 191 -11.22 -5.35 -0.93
C ILE A 191 -10.76 -4.74 0.39
N ASN A 192 -11.71 -4.27 1.20
CA ASN A 192 -11.44 -3.45 2.40
C ASN A 192 -10.52 -4.17 3.40
N GLU A 193 -10.67 -5.48 3.55
CA GLU A 193 -9.87 -6.30 4.45
C GLU A 193 -8.38 -6.31 4.06
N ALA A 194 -8.08 -6.26 2.76
CA ALA A 194 -6.72 -6.27 2.24
C ALA A 194 -6.01 -4.93 2.48
N ILE A 195 -6.72 -3.80 2.45
CA ILE A 195 -6.14 -2.45 2.60
C ILE A 195 -5.35 -2.33 3.90
N GLY A 196 -5.96 -2.66 5.04
CA GLY A 196 -5.31 -2.55 6.35
C GLY A 196 -4.12 -3.51 6.50
N VAL A 197 -4.17 -4.65 5.82
CA VAL A 197 -3.04 -5.61 5.78
C VAL A 197 -1.89 -5.01 4.94
N ILE A 198 -2.17 -4.54 3.74
CA ILE A 198 -1.16 -3.96 2.84
C ILE A 198 -0.46 -2.76 3.48
N GLU A 199 -1.20 -1.85 4.09
CA GLU A 199 -0.62 -0.69 4.80
C GLU A 199 0.31 -1.11 5.94
N ARG A 200 -0.04 -2.17 6.66
CA ARG A 200 0.80 -2.76 7.71
C ARG A 200 2.06 -3.38 7.11
N GLU A 201 1.92 -4.17 6.05
CA GLU A 201 3.05 -4.84 5.41
C GLU A 201 4.02 -3.84 4.74
N ILE A 202 3.52 -2.74 4.16
CA ILE A 202 4.37 -1.64 3.66
C ILE A 202 5.24 -1.05 4.79
N LYS A 203 4.65 -0.81 5.97
CA LYS A 203 5.41 -0.31 7.14
C LYS A 203 6.48 -1.30 7.59
N ILE A 204 6.15 -2.59 7.65
CA ILE A 204 7.10 -3.64 8.02
C ILE A 204 8.23 -3.73 6.99
N PHE A 205 7.88 -3.72 5.71
CA PHE A 205 8.83 -3.74 4.61
C PHE A 205 9.78 -2.54 4.68
N LEU A 206 9.27 -1.32 4.81
CA LEU A 206 10.09 -0.11 4.86
C LEU A 206 10.96 -0.02 6.12
N HIS A 207 10.52 -0.60 7.24
CA HIS A 207 11.36 -0.75 8.41
C HIS A 207 12.54 -1.68 8.11
N LYS A 208 12.28 -2.88 7.56
CA LYS A 208 13.32 -3.85 7.19
C LYS A 208 14.28 -3.29 6.11
N PHE A 209 13.73 -2.58 5.13
CA PHE A 209 14.43 -1.80 4.12
C PHE A 209 15.45 -0.84 4.78
N SER A 210 15.01 -0.05 5.76
CA SER A 210 15.86 0.93 6.44
C SER A 210 16.97 0.30 7.30
N THR A 211 16.82 -0.97 7.67
CA THR A 211 17.82 -1.75 8.42
C THR A 211 18.67 -2.66 7.52
N ASP A 212 18.56 -2.52 6.19
CA ASP A 212 19.27 -3.30 5.18
C ASP A 212 19.11 -4.83 5.33
N LEU A 213 18.00 -5.28 5.94
CA LEU A 213 17.72 -6.72 6.12
C LEU A 213 17.46 -7.45 4.80
N TYR A 214 17.15 -6.70 3.75
CA TYR A 214 16.88 -7.23 2.40
C TYR A 214 18.07 -7.07 1.44
N LYS A 215 19.25 -6.66 1.91
CA LYS A 215 20.43 -6.48 1.05
C LYS A 215 20.84 -7.75 0.28
N ASP A 216 20.57 -8.93 0.86
CA ASP A 216 20.93 -10.23 0.31
C ASP A 216 19.81 -10.85 -0.54
N PHE A 217 18.61 -10.25 -0.53
CA PHE A 217 17.54 -10.62 -1.45
C PHE A 217 17.87 -10.02 -2.81
N ARG A 218 18.43 -10.84 -3.71
CA ARG A 218 18.65 -10.43 -5.09
C ARG A 218 17.29 -10.28 -5.79
N PRO A 219 16.99 -9.13 -6.42
CA PRO A 219 15.92 -9.06 -7.41
C PRO A 219 16.20 -10.11 -8.50
N SER A 220 15.14 -10.63 -9.13
CA SER A 220 15.26 -11.63 -10.20
C SER A 220 15.99 -11.12 -11.45
N TYR A 221 16.15 -9.80 -11.60
CA TYR A 221 16.75 -9.17 -12.77
C TYR A 221 18.08 -8.50 -12.42
N SER A 222 19.13 -9.00 -13.07
CA SER A 222 20.58 -8.73 -13.00
C SER A 222 21.13 -7.40 -12.44
N ASP A 223 22.15 -7.58 -11.59
CA ASP A 223 23.42 -6.82 -11.50
C ASP A 223 23.47 -5.39 -10.93
N THR A 224 22.63 -5.04 -9.98
CA THR A 224 22.96 -3.92 -9.08
C THR A 224 23.02 -4.40 -7.64
N SER A 225 24.22 -4.44 -7.06
CA SER A 225 24.38 -4.55 -5.61
C SER A 225 23.58 -3.43 -4.97
N ARG A 226 22.59 -3.81 -4.17
CA ARG A 226 21.74 -2.85 -3.48
C ARG A 226 22.61 -1.99 -2.56
N ILE A 227 22.51 -0.68 -2.72
CA ILE A 227 23.22 0.29 -1.90
C ILE A 227 22.57 0.32 -0.51
N TYR A 228 23.39 0.36 0.54
CA TYR A 228 22.92 0.52 1.93
C TYR A 228 21.99 1.71 2.07
N PHE A 229 20.93 1.56 2.85
CA PHE A 229 19.89 2.59 3.03
C PHE A 229 20.46 3.95 3.42
N ALA A 230 21.41 3.98 4.37
CA ALA A 230 22.07 5.22 4.79
C ALA A 230 22.73 5.95 3.61
N LYS A 231 23.39 5.20 2.72
CA LYS A 231 24.03 5.78 1.54
C LYS A 231 23.01 6.24 0.51
N GLN A 232 21.89 5.53 0.35
CA GLN A 232 20.78 6.00 -0.48
C GLN A 232 20.21 7.34 0.04
N ILE A 233 20.09 7.52 1.36
CA ILE A 233 19.64 8.78 1.97
C ILE A 233 20.64 9.92 1.71
N GLU A 234 21.96 9.67 1.76
CA GLU A 234 22.96 10.67 1.38
C GLU A 234 22.83 11.10 -0.09
N ASN A 235 22.64 10.12 -0.98
CA ASN A 235 22.47 10.38 -2.41
C ASN A 235 21.18 11.16 -2.68
N PHE A 236 20.07 10.77 -2.02
CA PHE A 236 18.80 11.49 -2.06
C PHE A 236 18.93 12.92 -1.51
N TYR A 237 19.63 13.11 -0.38
CA TYR A 237 19.91 14.44 0.18
C TYR A 237 20.66 15.33 -0.83
N THR A 238 21.71 14.77 -1.45
CA THR A 238 22.49 15.48 -2.48
C THR A 238 21.60 15.89 -3.66
N PHE A 239 20.70 14.99 -4.10
CA PHE A 239 19.74 15.26 -5.15
C PHE A 239 18.78 16.41 -4.78
N ILE A 240 18.11 16.34 -3.63
CA ILE A 240 17.13 17.38 -3.24
C ILE A 240 17.78 18.72 -2.89
N ASN A 241 19.05 18.75 -2.47
CA ASN A 241 19.77 19.99 -2.18
C ASN A 241 20.02 20.83 -3.45
N ASN A 242 19.91 20.23 -4.63
CA ASN A 242 19.97 20.94 -5.91
C ASN A 242 18.59 21.45 -6.38
N LEU A 243 17.52 21.16 -5.65
CA LEU A 243 16.15 21.59 -5.97
C LEU A 243 15.76 22.83 -5.16
N PRO A 244 14.89 23.71 -5.70
CA PRO A 244 14.44 24.90 -4.99
C PRO A 244 13.57 24.55 -3.78
N LEU A 245 13.93 25.08 -2.61
CA LEU A 245 13.13 25.00 -1.39
C LEU A 245 12.21 26.23 -1.26
N ILE A 246 10.90 26.04 -1.35
CA ILE A 246 9.91 27.13 -1.28
C ILE A 246 9.03 26.91 -0.06
N LYS A 247 9.19 27.73 0.99
CA LYS A 247 8.36 27.65 2.22
C LYS A 247 8.31 26.23 2.83
N ASN A 248 9.44 25.51 2.78
CA ASN A 248 9.64 24.14 3.27
C ASN A 248 9.18 23.04 2.30
N THR A 249 8.66 23.40 1.13
CA THR A 249 8.25 22.46 0.10
C THR A 249 9.32 22.33 -0.97
N ILE A 250 9.62 21.09 -1.37
CA ILE A 250 10.41 20.78 -2.57
C ILE A 250 9.48 20.08 -3.57
N ASN A 251 9.55 20.50 -4.83
CA ASN A 251 8.88 19.81 -5.94
C ASN A 251 9.86 18.78 -6.52
N ILE A 252 9.65 17.50 -6.25
CA ILE A 252 10.51 16.42 -6.74
C ILE A 252 9.98 15.95 -8.10
N PRO A 253 10.75 16.11 -9.20
CA PRO A 253 10.32 15.66 -10.52
C PRO A 253 10.28 14.13 -10.61
N PHE A 254 9.42 13.59 -11.47
CA PHE A 254 9.31 12.14 -11.65
C PHE A 254 10.53 11.49 -12.32
N SER A 255 11.39 12.26 -12.98
CA SER A 255 12.70 11.77 -13.45
C SER A 255 13.60 11.28 -12.31
N ALA A 256 13.27 11.57 -11.05
CA ALA A 256 13.92 10.94 -9.90
C ALA A 256 13.75 9.41 -9.85
N LEU A 257 12.73 8.86 -10.51
CA LEU A 257 12.51 7.40 -10.63
C LEU A 257 13.61 6.70 -11.44
N GLU A 258 14.31 7.43 -12.30
CA GLU A 258 15.38 6.89 -13.17
C GLU A 258 16.73 6.83 -12.43
N ASN A 259 16.79 7.36 -11.20
CA ASN A 259 18.04 7.48 -10.47
C ASN A 259 18.51 6.15 -9.89
N LYS A 260 19.67 5.67 -10.33
CA LYS A 260 20.25 4.39 -9.88
C LYS A 260 20.93 4.46 -8.51
N SER A 261 21.09 5.66 -7.95
CA SER A 261 21.82 5.89 -6.69
C SER A 261 20.93 5.82 -5.45
N PHE A 262 19.60 5.82 -5.63
CA PHE A 262 18.62 5.71 -4.54
C PHE A 262 17.24 5.32 -5.04
N GLU A 263 16.45 4.69 -4.18
CA GLU A 263 15.08 4.25 -4.45
C GLU A 263 14.09 5.29 -3.91
N ILE A 264 13.72 6.26 -4.77
CA ILE A 264 12.98 7.47 -4.40
C ILE A 264 11.64 7.18 -3.72
N VAL A 265 10.86 6.21 -4.21
CA VAL A 265 9.51 5.95 -3.70
C VAL A 265 9.60 5.35 -2.30
N LYS A 266 10.51 4.40 -2.10
CA LYS A 266 10.79 3.81 -0.78
C LYS A 266 11.30 4.84 0.21
N ILE A 267 12.24 5.70 -0.19
CA ILE A 267 12.76 6.78 0.68
C ILE A 267 11.64 7.74 1.07
N LEU A 268 10.89 8.26 0.10
CA LEU A 268 9.79 9.19 0.37
C LEU A 268 8.75 8.56 1.29
N LYS A 269 8.36 7.31 1.04
CA LYS A 269 7.37 6.64 1.90
C LYS A 269 7.91 6.36 3.31
N TYR A 270 9.18 5.98 3.44
CA TYR A 270 9.84 5.83 4.73
C TYR A 270 9.84 7.15 5.52
N LEU A 271 10.22 8.25 4.88
CA LEU A 271 10.25 9.58 5.51
C LEU A 271 8.85 10.04 5.93
N GLU A 272 7.83 9.74 5.13
CA GLU A 272 6.42 10.02 5.44
C GLU A 272 5.95 9.23 6.67
N ILE A 273 6.20 7.92 6.73
CA ILE A 273 5.85 7.06 7.88
C ILE A 273 6.51 7.57 9.17
N ASN A 274 7.76 8.04 9.08
CA ASN A 274 8.51 8.59 10.20
C ASN A 274 8.21 10.07 10.50
N LYS A 275 7.17 10.63 9.86
CA LYS A 275 6.71 12.02 10.06
C LYS A 275 7.84 13.03 9.90
N LYS A 276 8.66 12.84 8.87
CA LYS A 276 9.73 13.74 8.44
C LYS A 276 9.29 14.63 7.29
N ILE A 277 8.46 14.07 6.41
CA ILE A 277 7.85 14.77 5.31
C ILE A 277 6.34 14.53 5.29
N LYS A 278 5.65 15.33 4.50
CA LYS A 278 4.29 15.07 4.04
C LYS A 278 4.27 15.17 2.52
N ILE A 279 3.70 14.16 1.87
CA ILE A 279 3.49 14.16 0.43
C ILE A 279 2.05 14.58 0.19
N ASN A 280 1.84 15.55 -0.71
CA ASN A 280 0.49 16.05 -0.94
C ASN A 280 -0.38 15.06 -1.70
N LYS A 281 0.15 14.49 -2.79
CA LYS A 281 -0.47 13.46 -3.61
C LYS A 281 0.61 12.61 -4.29
N TRP A 282 0.39 11.31 -4.35
CA TRP A 282 1.21 10.37 -5.11
C TRP A 282 0.82 10.33 -6.59
N ASP A 283 -0.43 10.65 -6.91
CA ASP A 283 -0.99 10.58 -8.27
C ASP A 283 -0.84 11.88 -9.09
N ASP A 284 -0.09 12.87 -8.58
CA ASP A 284 0.14 14.20 -9.19
C ASP A 284 0.68 14.09 -10.63
N GLU A 285 0.52 15.12 -11.45
CA GLU A 285 0.74 15.02 -12.91
C GLU A 285 2.20 15.26 -13.31
N ASN A 286 2.92 16.12 -12.58
CA ASN A 286 4.25 16.58 -13.01
C ASN A 286 5.36 16.33 -11.99
N PHE A 287 5.06 16.43 -10.70
CA PHE A 287 6.04 16.31 -9.62
C PHE A 287 5.35 15.97 -8.30
N TRP A 288 6.09 15.36 -7.38
CA TRP A 288 5.64 15.22 -6.00
C TRP A 288 5.94 16.50 -5.23
N LYS A 289 4.89 17.13 -4.69
CA LYS A 289 5.02 18.22 -3.72
C LYS A 289 5.29 17.63 -2.34
N VAL A 290 6.51 17.86 -1.84
CA VAL A 290 6.99 17.28 -0.58
C VAL A 290 7.27 18.37 0.44
N ASP A 291 6.48 18.41 1.51
CA ASP A 291 6.64 19.33 2.63
C ASP A 291 7.57 18.73 3.69
N PHE A 292 8.71 19.36 3.93
CA PHE A 292 9.66 18.95 4.96
C PHE A 292 9.26 19.52 6.33
N LEU A 293 9.09 18.63 7.32
CA LEU A 293 8.56 19.00 8.63
C LEU A 293 9.64 19.49 9.60
N ASN A 294 10.92 19.26 9.31
CA ASN A 294 12.03 19.75 10.12
C ASN A 294 13.00 20.52 9.23
N LEU A 295 13.43 21.70 9.68
CA LEU A 295 14.46 22.51 9.05
C LEU A 295 15.59 22.83 10.04
N PRO A 296 16.85 22.98 9.57
CA PRO A 296 17.30 22.76 8.20
C PRO A 296 17.21 21.28 7.77
N ILE A 297 17.07 21.02 6.47
CA ILE A 297 17.13 19.65 5.94
C ILE A 297 18.59 19.22 6.01
N THR A 298 18.88 18.19 6.80
CA THR A 298 20.21 17.58 6.93
C THR A 298 20.11 16.05 6.86
N ILE A 299 21.19 15.36 6.52
CA ILE A 299 21.25 13.88 6.53
C ILE A 299 20.78 13.35 7.90
N ASP A 300 21.29 13.94 8.99
CA ASP A 300 20.87 13.62 10.36
C ASP A 300 19.36 13.81 10.58
N SER A 301 18.76 14.88 10.05
CA SER A 301 17.33 15.13 10.20
C SER A 301 16.46 14.06 9.50
N LEU A 302 16.99 13.45 8.44
CA LEU A 302 16.34 12.40 7.65
C LEU A 302 16.54 11.00 8.27
N LEU A 303 17.72 10.72 8.84
CA LEU A 303 18.05 9.41 9.43
C LEU A 303 17.64 9.25 10.89
N LYS A 304 17.79 10.30 11.72
CA LYS A 304 17.56 10.16 13.16
C LYS A 304 16.07 10.01 13.44
N ASP A 305 15.67 8.84 13.93
CA ASP A 305 14.34 8.68 14.49
C ASP A 305 14.12 9.72 15.61
N LYS A 306 12.92 10.32 15.66
CA LYS A 306 12.57 11.28 16.72
C LYS A 306 12.78 10.70 18.13
N THR A 307 12.85 9.38 18.26
CA THR A 307 13.08 8.63 19.50
C THR A 307 14.43 8.90 20.16
N GLU A 308 15.45 9.44 19.48
CA GLU A 308 16.72 9.79 20.15
C GLU A 308 16.81 11.26 20.55
N ALA A 309 16.31 12.20 19.74
CA ALA A 309 16.33 13.63 20.08
C ALA A 309 15.25 14.02 21.12
N GLN A 310 14.21 13.20 21.30
CA GLN A 310 13.21 13.32 22.38
C GLN A 310 13.45 12.36 23.55
N LYS A 311 14.69 11.86 23.73
CA LYS A 311 15.16 11.33 25.03
C LYS A 311 15.57 12.45 26.00
N THR A 312 15.10 13.67 25.80
CA THR A 312 14.98 14.68 26.86
C THR A 312 13.88 14.21 27.83
N LYS A 313 14.26 13.41 28.84
CA LYS A 313 13.42 12.94 29.96
C LYS A 313 11.99 12.59 29.54
N ILE A 314 11.81 11.47 28.85
CA ILE A 314 10.54 10.74 28.96
C ILE A 314 10.44 10.37 30.45
N LYS A 315 9.62 11.12 31.19
CA LYS A 315 9.14 10.69 32.50
C LYS A 315 8.52 9.33 32.25
N ILE A 316 9.17 8.26 32.71
CA ILE A 316 8.64 6.91 32.58
C ILE A 316 7.24 6.98 33.18
N ILE A 317 6.21 6.94 32.32
CA ILE A 317 4.85 6.82 32.81
C ILE A 317 4.79 5.39 33.30
N LYS A 318 4.96 5.24 34.61
CA LYS A 318 4.81 3.99 35.33
C LYS A 318 3.54 3.32 34.82
N THR A 319 3.67 2.09 34.34
CA THR A 319 2.51 1.32 33.90
C THR A 319 1.53 1.20 35.07
N THR A 320 0.34 1.76 34.92
CA THR A 320 -0.69 1.73 35.96
C THR A 320 -2.03 1.35 35.36
N PHE A 321 -2.81 0.61 36.13
CA PHE A 321 -4.20 0.28 35.81
C PHE A 321 -5.10 0.86 36.90
N LYS A 322 -6.02 1.75 36.54
CA LYS A 322 -6.94 2.38 37.49
C LYS A 322 -8.27 2.68 36.80
N ASP A 323 -9.37 2.45 37.49
CA ASP A 323 -10.72 2.78 37.03
C ASP A 323 -11.01 2.21 35.62
N GLY A 324 -10.55 0.98 35.37
CA GLY A 324 -10.72 0.29 34.08
C GLY A 324 -9.85 0.79 32.93
N ILE A 325 -8.96 1.75 33.16
CA ILE A 325 -8.07 2.32 32.16
C ILE A 325 -6.63 1.87 32.44
N LEU A 326 -5.99 1.30 31.41
CA LEU A 326 -4.56 0.98 31.40
C LEU A 326 -3.78 2.14 30.79
N TYR A 327 -2.87 2.72 31.57
CA TYR A 327 -1.92 3.72 31.13
C TYR A 327 -0.61 3.03 30.81
N PHE A 328 -0.29 2.89 29.52
CA PHE A 328 0.87 2.15 29.05
C PHE A 328 1.45 2.78 27.76
N GLN A 329 2.77 3.01 27.73
CA GLN A 329 3.46 3.60 26.56
C GLN A 329 2.83 4.92 26.06
N ASN A 330 2.46 5.82 26.98
CA ASN A 330 1.76 7.08 26.69
C ASN A 330 0.39 6.89 25.99
N LYS A 331 -0.23 5.72 26.14
CA LYS A 331 -1.58 5.44 25.65
C LYS A 331 -2.51 5.09 26.79
N GLU A 332 -3.77 5.44 26.62
CA GLU A 332 -4.88 5.09 27.49
C GLU A 332 -5.71 4.00 26.82
N LEU A 333 -5.75 2.81 27.40
CA LEU A 333 -6.53 1.69 26.88
C LEU A 333 -7.69 1.41 27.83
N ASN A 334 -8.92 1.63 27.37
CA ASN A 334 -10.12 1.45 28.17
C ASN A 334 -10.63 -0.01 28.11
N PHE A 335 -10.80 -0.62 29.28
CA PHE A 335 -11.33 -1.97 29.47
C PHE A 335 -12.69 -2.01 30.20
N ASP A 336 -13.38 -0.88 30.39
CA ASP A 336 -14.66 -0.80 31.11
C ASP A 336 -15.75 -1.69 30.51
N LYS A 337 -15.78 -1.78 29.18
CA LYS A 337 -16.73 -2.62 28.43
C LYS A 337 -16.29 -4.09 28.32
N LYS A 338 -15.18 -4.46 28.96
CA LYS A 338 -14.52 -5.76 28.88
C LYS A 338 -14.30 -6.31 30.31
N PRO A 339 -15.37 -6.75 31.01
CA PRO A 339 -15.34 -7.01 32.45
C PRO A 339 -14.29 -8.06 32.84
N ILE A 340 -14.17 -9.16 32.09
CA ILE A 340 -13.21 -10.23 32.40
C ILE A 340 -11.76 -9.74 32.29
N GLN A 341 -11.46 -8.95 31.26
CA GLN A 341 -10.14 -8.39 30.99
C GLN A 341 -9.79 -7.33 32.04
N ARG A 342 -10.78 -6.49 32.39
CA ARG A 342 -10.65 -5.50 33.46
C ARG A 342 -10.37 -6.17 34.80
N ASP A 343 -11.13 -7.18 35.16
CA ASP A 343 -11.00 -7.87 36.45
C ASP A 343 -9.67 -8.63 36.52
N LEU A 344 -9.22 -9.22 35.40
CA LEU A 344 -7.90 -9.83 35.31
C LEU A 344 -6.77 -8.80 35.49
N LEU A 345 -6.86 -7.64 34.82
CA LEU A 345 -5.90 -6.57 35.01
C LEU A 345 -5.91 -6.07 36.47
N ASN A 346 -7.09 -5.89 37.08
CA ASN A 346 -7.20 -5.53 38.50
C ASN A 346 -6.44 -6.51 39.39
N THR A 347 -6.60 -7.82 39.19
CA THR A 347 -5.88 -8.84 39.95
C THR A 347 -4.37 -8.76 39.72
N LEU A 348 -3.92 -8.72 38.47
CA LEU A 348 -2.48 -8.71 38.15
C LEU A 348 -1.78 -7.46 38.70
N PHE A 349 -2.43 -6.30 38.68
CA PHE A 349 -1.87 -5.05 39.21
C PHE A 349 -1.86 -4.96 40.74
N LYS A 350 -2.52 -5.86 41.49
CA LYS A 350 -2.34 -5.98 42.96
C LYS A 350 -0.91 -6.40 43.31
N LYS A 351 -0.32 -7.29 42.52
CA LYS A 351 1.08 -7.74 42.64
C LYS A 351 1.72 -7.82 41.24
N PRO A 352 2.14 -6.68 40.66
CA PRO A 352 2.50 -6.59 39.24
C PRO A 352 3.65 -7.52 38.81
N LYS A 353 4.64 -7.74 39.70
CA LYS A 353 5.79 -8.61 39.44
C LYS A 353 5.53 -10.09 39.76
N TYR A 354 4.36 -10.44 40.29
CA TYR A 354 4.04 -11.78 40.75
C TYR A 354 3.47 -12.65 39.62
N LYS A 355 3.90 -13.91 39.55
CA LYS A 355 3.32 -14.91 38.64
C LYS A 355 2.07 -15.48 39.27
N TRP A 356 0.91 -15.08 38.77
CA TRP A 356 -0.37 -15.56 39.27
C TRP A 356 -0.71 -16.90 38.64
N THR A 357 -1.02 -17.89 39.46
CA THR A 357 -1.67 -19.12 39.02
C THR A 357 -3.15 -18.88 38.77
N ASN A 358 -3.76 -19.71 37.92
CA ASN A 358 -5.19 -19.60 37.65
C ASN A 358 -6.05 -19.80 38.92
N ASP A 359 -5.57 -20.61 39.87
CA ASP A 359 -6.26 -20.86 41.15
C ASP A 359 -6.23 -19.61 42.04
N GLU A 360 -5.09 -18.91 42.12
CA GLU A 360 -4.97 -17.65 42.87
C GLU A 360 -5.81 -16.51 42.26
N ILE A 361 -5.85 -16.40 40.92
CA ILE A 361 -6.70 -15.41 40.24
C ILE A 361 -8.17 -15.68 40.57
N TRP A 362 -8.53 -16.96 40.58
CA TRP A 362 -9.89 -17.36 40.86
C TRP A 362 -10.30 -17.11 42.32
N GLU A 363 -9.42 -17.45 43.27
CA GLU A 363 -9.64 -17.17 44.70
C GLU A 363 -9.81 -15.66 44.94
N ASP A 364 -9.03 -14.84 44.24
CA ASP A 364 -9.13 -13.37 44.26
C ASP A 364 -10.48 -12.84 43.75
N TRP A 365 -11.18 -13.60 42.89
CA TRP A 365 -12.49 -13.24 42.34
C TRP A 365 -13.67 -13.77 43.17
N GLY A 366 -13.48 -14.80 44.01
CA GLY A 366 -14.50 -15.33 44.90
C GLY A 366 -15.67 -16.08 44.23
N GLU A 367 -15.45 -16.78 43.11
CA GLU A 367 -16.53 -17.43 42.32
C GLU A 367 -16.67 -18.96 42.52
N ASP A 368 -17.59 -19.47 43.35
CA ASP A 368 -17.70 -20.88 43.84
C ASP A 368 -17.56 -22.11 42.89
N ASN A 369 -17.58 -22.04 41.54
CA ASN A 369 -17.83 -23.24 40.70
C ASN A 369 -16.73 -23.68 39.70
N LEU A 370 -15.85 -24.66 40.04
CA LEU A 370 -14.51 -24.90 39.45
C LEU A 370 -14.37 -25.30 37.95
N LYS A 371 -15.42 -25.75 37.24
CA LYS A 371 -15.23 -26.68 36.09
C LYS A 371 -15.12 -26.11 34.66
N VAL A 372 -15.11 -24.79 34.42
CA VAL A 372 -14.99 -24.20 33.06
C VAL A 372 -13.82 -23.18 32.92
N LYS A 373 -12.82 -23.23 33.82
CA LYS A 373 -12.13 -22.01 34.28
C LYS A 373 -10.78 -21.65 33.64
N THR A 374 -9.93 -22.61 33.28
CA THR A 374 -8.56 -22.32 32.78
C THR A 374 -8.57 -21.57 31.45
N LEU A 375 -9.53 -21.89 30.58
CA LEU A 375 -9.66 -21.27 29.27
C LEU A 375 -10.06 -19.79 29.37
N ARG A 376 -10.83 -19.40 30.40
CA ARG A 376 -11.34 -18.03 30.57
C ARG A 376 -10.20 -17.02 30.77
N PHE A 377 -9.27 -17.30 31.69
CA PHE A 377 -8.13 -16.40 31.95
C PHE A 377 -7.12 -16.40 30.79
N TYR A 378 -6.94 -17.55 30.16
CA TYR A 378 -6.09 -17.68 28.98
C TYR A 378 -6.61 -16.81 27.82
N THR A 379 -7.90 -16.94 27.49
CA THR A 379 -8.55 -16.13 26.44
C THR A 379 -8.56 -14.64 26.79
N ALA A 380 -8.86 -14.27 28.05
CA ALA A 380 -8.80 -12.88 28.48
C ALA A 380 -7.39 -12.28 28.31
N SER A 381 -6.35 -13.05 28.62
CA SER A 381 -4.96 -12.62 28.44
C SER A 381 -4.59 -12.45 26.96
N ASP A 382 -5.08 -13.32 26.07
CA ASP A 382 -4.94 -13.15 24.62
C ASP A 382 -5.59 -11.85 24.14
N GLU A 383 -6.81 -11.56 24.60
CA GLU A 383 -7.54 -10.37 24.19
C GLU A 383 -6.92 -9.07 24.72
N ILE A 384 -6.35 -9.09 25.94
CA ILE A 384 -5.57 -7.97 26.48
C ILE A 384 -4.35 -7.72 25.59
N ASN A 385 -3.55 -8.76 25.31
CA ASN A 385 -2.37 -8.62 24.44
C ASN A 385 -2.76 -8.14 23.04
N LYS A 386 -3.87 -8.63 22.49
CA LYS A 386 -4.37 -8.17 21.19
C LYS A 386 -4.77 -6.70 21.22
N THR A 387 -5.48 -6.26 22.26
CA THR A 387 -5.90 -4.86 22.43
C THR A 387 -4.67 -3.95 22.56
N ILE A 388 -3.70 -4.35 23.37
CA ILE A 388 -2.45 -3.60 23.57
C ILE A 388 -1.61 -3.60 22.28
N ALA A 389 -1.54 -4.70 21.55
CA ALA A 389 -0.80 -4.79 20.30
C ALA A 389 -1.38 -3.90 19.20
N LEU A 390 -2.70 -3.73 19.15
CA LEU A 390 -3.35 -2.83 18.19
C LEU A 390 -2.91 -1.39 18.39
N ASP A 391 -2.84 -0.94 19.65
CA ASP A 391 -2.51 0.43 19.94
C ASP A 391 -1.01 0.67 20.04
N THR A 392 -0.26 -0.24 20.65
CA THR A 392 1.17 0.00 20.99
C THR A 392 2.15 -0.79 20.13
N GLY A 393 1.69 -1.80 19.37
CA GLY A 393 2.55 -2.75 18.66
C GLY A 393 3.13 -3.86 19.56
N ILE A 394 2.97 -3.77 20.88
CA ILE A 394 3.51 -4.74 21.84
C ILE A 394 2.58 -5.95 21.97
N ARG A 395 3.10 -7.14 21.64
CA ARG A 395 2.32 -8.39 21.61
C ARG A 395 2.44 -9.25 22.88
N ASP A 396 3.43 -8.95 23.71
CA ASP A 396 3.84 -9.77 24.86
C ASP A 396 3.65 -9.03 26.19
N PHE A 397 2.67 -8.12 26.30
CA PHE A 397 2.40 -7.38 27.52
C PHE A 397 2.12 -8.31 28.71
N LEU A 398 1.27 -9.33 28.50
CA LEU A 398 1.10 -10.46 29.39
C LEU A 398 1.87 -11.67 28.86
N THR A 399 2.66 -12.28 29.73
CA THR A 399 3.20 -13.64 29.51
C THR A 399 2.23 -14.63 30.14
N LYS A 400 1.77 -15.61 29.35
CA LYS A 400 0.78 -16.59 29.79
C LYS A 400 1.20 -18.01 29.45
N SER A 401 0.69 -18.94 30.24
CA SER A 401 0.71 -20.39 30.01
C SER A 401 -0.66 -20.95 30.35
N THR A 402 -0.85 -22.26 30.20
CA THR A 402 -2.09 -22.92 30.63
C THR A 402 -2.31 -22.90 32.14
N LYS A 403 -1.31 -22.53 32.95
CA LYS A 403 -1.40 -22.55 34.42
C LYS A 403 -1.22 -21.19 35.09
N GLN A 404 -0.52 -20.28 34.43
CA GLN A 404 -0.02 -19.05 35.03
C GLN A 404 -0.08 -17.88 34.05
N ILE A 405 -0.34 -16.70 34.59
CA ILE A 405 -0.36 -15.41 33.89
C ILE A 405 0.45 -14.40 34.70
N GLN A 406 1.24 -13.58 34.01
CA GLN A 406 2.05 -12.53 34.62
C GLN A 406 2.11 -11.35 33.64
N ILE A 407 2.14 -10.12 34.17
CA ILE A 407 2.55 -8.97 33.36
C ILE A 407 4.05 -9.10 33.10
N ASN A 408 4.45 -8.95 31.84
CA ASN A 408 5.83 -9.11 31.44
C ASN A 408 6.74 -8.15 32.24
N PRO A 409 7.75 -8.65 32.97
CA PRO A 409 8.58 -7.82 33.84
C PRO A 409 9.27 -6.65 33.14
N LYS A 410 9.43 -6.70 31.81
CA LYS A 410 9.98 -5.60 31.01
C LYS A 410 9.14 -4.31 31.07
N TYR A 411 7.88 -4.39 31.52
CA TYR A 411 6.91 -3.30 31.46
C TYR A 411 6.48 -2.79 32.84
N ILE A 412 7.08 -3.30 33.92
CA ILE A 412 6.77 -2.91 35.29
C ILE A 412 8.07 -2.60 36.02
N GLU A 413 8.14 -1.40 36.61
CA GLU A 413 9.25 -0.95 37.44
C GLU A 413 9.29 -1.56 38.84
#